data_AF-A0A7R5KC50-F1
#
_entry.id   AF-A0A7R5KC50-F1
#
_cell.length_a   1.000
_cell.length_b   1.000
_cell.length_c   1.000
_cell.angle_alpha   90.00
_cell.angle_beta   90.00
_cell.angle_gamma   90.00
#
_symmetry.space_group_name_H-M   'P 1'
#
loop_
_entity.id
_entity.type
_entity.pdbx_description
1 polymer ?
#
loop_
_entity_poly.entity_id
_entity_poly.type
_entity_poly.pdbx_seq_one_letter_code
_entity_poly.pdbx_strand_id
1 'polypeptide(L)'
;MPRGDSGGASGIGRAVSGRLAREGARVAVADRDMSGAAATAKGLPRNCPPDHGAFQVDVADPKSVAGMVRGVQEHFGVPPRVLVSCAGITRDRMFLEMGEREFREVLGVNLEGTFLVTQEVTKALVTSGDPGGASLVLVGSVVAKFAGMVPLGRLGDPEDVADVVAFLASGDSGYVTGATLEVTEFPEQA
;
A
#
# COMPACT_ATOMS: atom_id res chain seq x y z
N MET A 1 0.29 -4.95 22.90
CA MET A 1 1.04 -5.16 21.64
C MET A 1 1.21 -3.83 20.93
N PRO A 2 2.25 -3.64 20.09
CA PRO A 2 2.35 -2.45 19.25
C PRO A 2 1.10 -2.36 18.36
N ARG A 3 0.59 -1.14 18.11
CA ARG A 3 -0.57 -0.94 17.23
C ARG A 3 -0.18 -1.43 15.83
N GLY A 4 -0.90 -2.41 15.29
CA GLY A 4 -0.71 -2.95 13.95
C GLY A 4 -1.17 -1.96 12.88
N ASP A 5 -0.49 -0.82 12.81
CA ASP A 5 -0.76 0.26 11.87
C ASP A 5 0.30 0.19 10.75
N SER A 6 -0.12 -0.07 9.51
CA SER A 6 0.72 -0.11 8.32
C SER A 6 0.40 1.05 7.38
N GLY A 7 1.42 1.52 6.65
CA GLY A 7 1.37 2.60 5.68
C GLY A 7 2.71 2.72 4.94
N GLY A 8 2.91 3.76 4.13
CA GLY A 8 4.16 3.93 3.39
C GLY A 8 5.40 4.10 4.28
N ALA A 9 5.22 4.51 5.54
CA ALA A 9 6.31 4.76 6.47
C ALA A 9 6.80 3.51 7.22
N SER A 10 6.11 2.37 7.19
CA SER A 10 6.39 1.22 8.07
C SER A 10 6.19 -0.14 7.38
N GLY A 11 6.73 -1.20 8.00
CA GLY A 11 6.49 -2.60 7.63
C GLY A 11 6.56 -2.87 6.12
N ILE A 12 5.46 -3.42 5.59
CA ILE A 12 5.30 -3.76 4.16
C ILE A 12 5.43 -2.52 3.27
N GLY A 13 4.81 -1.39 3.62
CA GLY A 13 4.85 -0.20 2.76
C GLY A 13 6.26 0.36 2.60
N ARG A 14 7.08 0.31 3.65
CA ARG A 14 8.50 0.69 3.57
C ARG A 14 9.29 -0.28 2.69
N ALA A 15 9.10 -1.59 2.87
CA ALA A 15 9.79 -2.61 2.07
C ALA A 15 9.42 -2.51 0.58
N VAL A 16 8.13 -2.36 0.26
CA VAL A 16 7.62 -2.08 -1.09
C VAL A 16 8.26 -0.84 -1.68
N SER A 17 8.29 0.27 -0.94
CA SER A 17 8.92 1.51 -1.40
C SER A 17 10.40 1.30 -1.76
N GLY A 18 11.14 0.57 -0.92
CA GLY A 18 12.52 0.20 -1.15
C GLY A 18 12.72 -0.73 -2.35
N ARG A 19 11.83 -1.69 -2.55
CA ARG A 19 11.88 -2.63 -3.68
C ARG A 19 11.58 -1.94 -5.01
N LEU A 20 10.50 -1.15 -5.08
CA LEU A 20 10.14 -0.40 -6.30
C LEU A 20 11.23 0.63 -6.67
N ALA A 21 11.81 1.31 -5.67
CA ALA A 21 12.95 2.18 -5.91
C ALA A 21 14.14 1.41 -6.49
N ARG A 22 14.48 0.22 -5.99
CA ARG A 22 15.57 -0.60 -6.57
C ARG A 22 15.31 -1.02 -8.03
N GLU A 23 14.05 -1.07 -8.45
CA GLU A 23 13.65 -1.34 -9.84
C GLU A 23 13.62 -0.10 -10.74
N GLY A 24 14.03 1.06 -10.22
CA GLY A 24 14.11 2.30 -10.99
C GLY A 24 12.86 3.17 -10.90
N ALA A 25 11.84 2.79 -10.13
CA ALA A 25 10.64 3.59 -9.97
C ALA A 25 10.93 4.90 -9.19
N ARG A 26 10.23 5.97 -9.56
CA ARG A 26 10.08 7.16 -8.70
C ARG A 26 8.94 6.89 -7.73
N VAL A 27 9.22 7.05 -6.43
CA VAL A 27 8.31 6.59 -5.38
C VAL A 27 7.75 7.78 -4.61
N ALA A 28 6.43 7.84 -4.54
CA ALA A 28 5.69 8.69 -3.61
C ALA A 28 5.37 7.88 -2.34
N VAL A 29 6.04 8.19 -1.24
CA VAL A 29 5.75 7.56 0.05
C VAL A 29 4.65 8.36 0.74
N ALA A 30 3.47 7.75 0.88
CA ALA A 30 2.32 8.38 1.51
C ALA A 30 2.00 7.71 2.86
N ASP A 31 1.86 8.51 3.92
CA ASP A 31 1.51 8.02 5.25
C ASP A 31 0.84 9.13 6.08
N ARG A 32 0.11 8.75 7.14
CA ARG A 32 -0.37 9.72 8.14
C ARG A 32 0.80 10.30 8.93
N ASP A 33 1.82 9.49 9.20
CA ASP A 33 3.09 9.93 9.77
C ASP A 33 4.00 10.54 8.67
N MET A 34 3.89 11.86 8.52
CA MET A 34 4.72 12.61 7.57
C MET A 34 6.22 12.47 7.83
N SER A 35 6.64 12.37 9.10
CA SER A 35 8.06 12.23 9.44
C SER A 35 8.60 10.86 9.01
N GLY A 36 7.83 9.80 9.27
CA GLY A 36 8.16 8.45 8.85
C GLY A 36 8.16 8.30 7.32
N ALA A 37 7.20 8.93 6.62
CA ALA A 37 7.18 8.97 5.17
C ALA A 37 8.41 9.69 4.60
N ALA A 38 8.78 10.85 5.15
CA ALA A 38 9.96 11.61 4.76
C ALA A 38 11.26 10.84 4.99
N ALA A 39 11.38 10.17 6.15
CA ALA A 39 12.53 9.33 6.47
C ALA A 39 12.66 8.17 5.47
N THR A 40 11.54 7.54 5.12
CA THR A 40 11.51 6.45 4.13
C THR A 40 11.92 6.95 2.76
N ALA A 41 11.28 8.00 2.24
CA ALA A 41 11.58 8.56 0.92
C ALA A 41 13.05 8.99 0.78
N LYS A 42 13.61 9.62 1.82
CA LYS A 42 15.03 10.04 1.85
C LYS A 42 16.00 8.86 1.87
N GLY A 43 15.59 7.71 2.41
CA GLY A 43 16.40 6.50 2.46
C GLY A 43 16.39 5.67 1.18
N LEU A 44 15.56 6.01 0.20
CA LEU A 44 15.45 5.27 -1.05
C LEU A 44 16.66 5.55 -1.98
N PRO A 45 17.14 4.54 -2.74
CA PRO A 45 18.20 4.74 -3.71
C PRO A 45 17.72 5.66 -4.84
N ARG A 46 18.42 6.77 -5.05
CA ARG A 46 18.12 7.72 -6.13
C ARG A 46 18.43 7.12 -7.49
N ASN A 47 17.44 7.09 -8.38
CA ASN A 47 17.63 6.59 -9.75
C ASN A 47 17.59 7.70 -10.81
N CYS A 48 16.63 8.62 -10.75
CA CYS A 48 16.48 9.73 -11.69
C CYS A 48 15.70 10.91 -11.08
N PRO A 49 15.90 12.16 -11.56
CA PRO A 49 15.05 13.30 -11.19
C PRO A 49 13.62 13.20 -11.78
N PRO A 50 12.59 13.79 -11.12
CA PRO A 50 12.64 14.31 -9.76
C PRO A 50 12.80 13.18 -8.74
N ASP A 51 13.39 13.51 -7.58
CA ASP A 51 13.65 12.54 -6.51
C ASP A 51 12.35 11.96 -5.95
N HIS A 52 12.46 10.89 -5.15
CA HIS A 52 11.35 10.35 -4.37
C HIS A 52 10.68 11.46 -3.51
N GLY A 53 9.38 11.33 -3.28
CA GLY A 53 8.59 12.32 -2.56
C GLY A 53 7.91 11.70 -1.33
N ALA A 54 7.67 12.50 -0.31
CA ALA A 54 6.87 12.12 0.85
C ALA A 54 5.61 12.97 0.93
N PHE A 55 4.48 12.35 1.24
CA PHE A 55 3.18 13.00 1.24
C PHE A 55 2.40 12.58 2.49
N GLN A 56 1.84 13.56 3.21
CA GLN A 56 0.96 13.25 4.32
C GLN A 56 -0.42 12.88 3.79
N VAL A 57 -1.00 11.79 4.29
CA VAL A 57 -2.36 11.39 3.94
C VAL A 57 -3.07 10.71 5.11
N ASP A 58 -4.31 11.11 5.36
CA ASP A 58 -5.28 10.28 6.06
C ASP A 58 -6.17 9.64 5.00
N VAL A 59 -6.05 8.32 4.83
CA VAL A 59 -6.80 7.60 3.79
C VAL A 59 -8.30 7.60 4.06
N ALA A 60 -8.74 7.82 5.31
CA ALA A 60 -10.15 7.92 5.67
C ALA A 60 -10.74 9.32 5.40
N ASP A 61 -9.94 10.31 4.98
CA ASP A 61 -10.42 11.64 4.60
C ASP A 61 -10.31 11.86 3.08
N PRO A 62 -11.46 11.90 2.35
CA PRO A 62 -11.46 12.15 0.90
C PRO A 62 -10.71 13.41 0.47
N LYS A 63 -10.71 14.48 1.29
CA LYS A 63 -9.99 15.72 0.97
C LYS A 63 -8.48 15.54 1.12
N SER A 64 -8.06 14.80 2.14
CA SER A 64 -6.66 14.43 2.34
C SER A 64 -6.15 13.58 1.17
N VAL A 65 -6.92 12.58 0.75
CA VAL A 65 -6.61 11.73 -0.41
C VAL A 65 -6.47 12.55 -1.69
N ALA A 66 -7.43 13.43 -2.00
CA ALA A 66 -7.36 14.30 -3.16
C ALA A 66 -6.16 15.26 -3.11
N GLY A 67 -5.85 15.79 -1.93
CA GLY A 67 -4.67 16.63 -1.71
C GLY A 67 -3.36 15.88 -1.97
N MET A 68 -3.25 14.64 -1.49
CA MET A 68 -2.10 13.77 -1.72
C MET A 68 -1.92 13.47 -3.21
N VAL A 69 -2.97 13.03 -3.90
CA VAL A 69 -2.89 12.70 -5.34
C VAL A 69 -2.50 13.92 -6.18
N ARG A 70 -3.03 15.10 -5.84
CA ARG A 70 -2.61 16.36 -6.48
C ARG A 70 -1.14 16.67 -6.21
N GLY A 71 -0.69 16.58 -4.96
CA GLY A 71 0.71 16.84 -4.60
C GLY A 71 1.68 15.90 -5.31
N VAL A 72 1.32 14.62 -5.45
CA VAL A 72 2.10 13.65 -6.22
C VAL A 72 2.21 14.07 -7.69
N GLN A 73 1.11 14.47 -8.32
CA GLN A 73 1.12 14.96 -9.71
C GLN A 73 1.97 16.22 -9.89
N GLU A 74 1.85 17.18 -8.96
CA GLU A 74 2.65 18.40 -8.98
C GLU A 74 4.16 18.11 -8.86
N HIS A 75 4.53 17.16 -7.99
CA HIS A 75 5.94 16.79 -7.76
C HIS A 75 6.54 16.00 -8.94
N PHE A 76 5.80 15.04 -9.50
CA PHE A 76 6.32 14.16 -10.56
C PHE A 76 5.96 14.59 -11.99
N GLY A 77 5.07 15.57 -12.15
CA GLY A 77 4.57 16.05 -13.45
C GLY A 77 3.65 15.07 -14.19
N VAL A 78 3.33 13.92 -13.59
CA VAL A 78 2.52 12.85 -14.17
C VAL A 78 1.65 12.20 -13.09
N PRO A 79 0.49 11.62 -13.44
CA PRO A 79 -0.28 10.82 -12.49
C PRO A 79 0.48 9.53 -12.10
N PRO A 80 0.24 9.02 -10.88
CA PRO A 80 0.84 7.76 -10.44
C PRO A 80 0.29 6.58 -11.26
N ARG A 81 1.19 5.82 -11.90
CA ARG A 81 0.83 4.62 -12.68
C ARG A 81 0.84 3.32 -11.87
N VAL A 82 1.48 3.33 -10.71
CA VAL A 82 1.45 2.22 -9.76
C VAL A 82 0.88 2.74 -8.45
N LEU A 83 -0.20 2.13 -7.98
CA LEU A 83 -0.73 2.33 -6.64
C LEU A 83 -0.49 1.07 -5.83
N VAL A 84 0.11 1.21 -4.65
CA VAL A 84 0.16 0.15 -3.65
C VAL A 84 -0.54 0.62 -2.37
N SER A 85 -1.72 0.09 -2.09
CA SER A 85 -2.43 0.38 -0.84
C SER A 85 -1.97 -0.57 0.25
N CYS A 86 -1.17 -0.08 1.20
CA CYS A 86 -0.71 -0.83 2.37
C CYS A 86 -1.33 -0.33 3.68
N ALA A 87 -2.19 0.70 3.62
CA ALA A 87 -2.75 1.32 4.80
C ALA A 87 -3.67 0.33 5.52
N GLY A 88 -3.43 0.10 6.81
CA GLY A 88 -4.22 -0.83 7.59
C GLY A 88 -4.04 -0.61 9.08
N ILE A 89 -5.13 -0.71 9.84
CA ILE A 89 -5.09 -0.71 11.30
C ILE A 89 -5.81 -1.93 11.86
N THR A 90 -5.45 -2.30 13.08
CA THR A 90 -6.17 -3.31 13.87
C THR A 90 -6.58 -2.73 15.23
N ARG A 91 -7.74 -3.16 15.73
CA ARG A 91 -8.20 -2.89 17.09
C ARG A 91 -8.42 -4.23 17.79
N ASP A 92 -7.39 -4.69 18.51
CA ASP A 92 -7.40 -5.98 19.20
C ASP A 92 -8.34 -5.93 20.41
N ARG A 93 -9.58 -6.39 20.21
CA ARG A 93 -10.61 -6.53 21.24
C ARG A 93 -11.27 -7.89 21.11
N MET A 94 -11.73 -8.44 22.23
CA MET A 94 -12.71 -9.52 22.17
C MET A 94 -13.98 -9.02 21.49
N PHE A 95 -14.64 -9.88 20.73
CA PHE A 95 -15.80 -9.47 19.92
C PHE A 95 -16.87 -8.73 20.75
N LEU A 96 -17.16 -9.20 21.96
CA LEU A 96 -18.16 -8.60 22.86
C LEU A 96 -17.74 -7.24 23.45
N GLU A 97 -16.46 -6.90 23.36
CA GLU A 97 -15.88 -5.66 23.90
C GLU A 97 -15.62 -4.61 22.80
N MET A 98 -15.75 -4.98 21.53
CA MET A 98 -15.47 -4.08 20.43
C MET A 98 -16.53 -2.98 20.36
N GLY A 99 -16.11 -1.74 20.57
CA GLY A 99 -17.00 -0.60 20.42
C GLY A 99 -17.29 -0.30 18.94
N GLU A 100 -18.51 0.15 18.64
CA GLU A 100 -18.90 0.53 17.27
C GLU A 100 -17.96 1.59 16.67
N ARG A 101 -17.47 2.53 17.48
CA ARG A 101 -16.51 3.55 17.05
C ARG A 101 -15.19 2.93 16.57
N GLU A 102 -14.66 1.96 17.32
CA GLU A 102 -13.42 1.26 16.96
C GLU A 102 -13.62 0.42 15.69
N PHE A 103 -14.78 -0.23 15.56
CA PHE A 103 -15.15 -0.97 14.35
C PHE A 103 -15.23 -0.07 13.12
N ARG A 104 -15.91 1.08 13.24
CA ARG A 104 -15.98 2.08 12.16
C ARG A 104 -14.61 2.67 11.82
N GLU A 105 -13.72 2.83 12.79
CA GLU A 105 -12.34 3.27 12.54
C GLU A 105 -11.59 2.27 11.66
N VAL A 106 -11.69 0.97 11.97
CA VAL A 106 -11.08 -0.10 11.16
C VAL A 106 -11.66 -0.12 9.74
N LEU A 107 -12.98 -0.01 9.60
CA LEU A 107 -13.63 0.05 8.28
C LEU A 107 -13.21 1.30 7.49
N GLY A 108 -13.13 2.45 8.16
CA GLY A 108 -12.75 3.72 7.56
C GLY A 108 -11.35 3.69 6.96
N VAL A 109 -10.39 3.06 7.63
CA VAL A 109 -9.02 2.94 7.11
C VAL A 109 -8.90 1.79 6.11
N ASN A 110 -9.28 0.57 6.49
CA ASN A 110 -8.90 -0.63 5.76
C ASN A 110 -9.76 -0.84 4.49
N LEU A 111 -11.03 -0.43 4.52
CA LEU A 111 -11.97 -0.62 3.41
C LEU A 111 -12.24 0.68 2.67
N GLU A 112 -12.81 1.66 3.37
CA GLU A 112 -13.20 2.93 2.76
C GLU A 112 -11.97 3.69 2.25
N GLY A 113 -10.90 3.76 3.03
CA GLY A 113 -9.66 4.41 2.61
C GLY A 113 -9.04 3.79 1.37
N THR A 114 -9.02 2.45 1.29
CA THR A 114 -8.58 1.74 0.07
C THR A 114 -9.43 2.12 -1.14
N PHE A 115 -10.76 2.20 -0.99
CA PHE A 115 -11.65 2.63 -2.06
C PHE A 115 -11.38 4.07 -2.50
N LEU A 116 -11.26 5.01 -1.54
CA LEU A 116 -11.05 6.43 -1.82
C LEU A 116 -9.75 6.66 -2.58
N VAL A 117 -8.64 6.09 -2.11
CA VAL A 117 -7.33 6.23 -2.77
C VAL A 117 -7.35 5.62 -4.17
N THR A 118 -7.93 4.43 -4.32
CA THR A 118 -8.05 3.76 -5.63
C THR A 118 -8.85 4.59 -6.62
N GLN A 119 -10.00 5.10 -6.18
CA GLN A 119 -10.87 5.94 -7.01
C GLN A 119 -10.14 7.20 -7.46
N GLU A 120 -9.45 7.89 -6.54
CA GLU A 120 -8.82 9.18 -6.84
C GLU A 120 -7.59 9.04 -7.76
N VAL A 121 -6.77 8.01 -7.56
CA VAL A 121 -5.68 7.68 -8.48
C VAL A 121 -6.22 7.31 -9.86
N THR A 122 -7.29 6.51 -9.92
CA THR A 122 -7.90 6.10 -11.20
C THR A 122 -8.49 7.30 -11.94
N LYS A 123 -9.17 8.21 -11.24
CA LYS A 123 -9.65 9.48 -11.82
C LYS A 123 -8.49 10.28 -12.42
N ALA A 124 -7.39 10.44 -11.68
CA ALA A 124 -6.22 11.16 -12.17
C ALA A 124 -5.64 10.55 -13.46
N LEU A 125 -5.52 9.21 -13.50
CA LEU A 125 -5.09 8.49 -14.69
C LEU A 125 -6.03 8.73 -15.87
N VAL A 126 -7.34 8.53 -15.69
CA VAL A 126 -8.34 8.72 -16.75
C VAL A 126 -8.37 10.17 -17.25
N THR A 127 -8.33 11.15 -16.35
CA THR A 127 -8.34 12.58 -16.70
C THR A 127 -7.09 13.01 -17.45
N SER A 128 -5.94 12.39 -17.19
CA SER A 128 -4.69 12.71 -17.90
C SER A 128 -4.72 12.37 -19.39
N GLY A 129 -5.60 11.44 -19.81
CA GLY A 129 -5.65 10.94 -21.19
C GLY A 129 -4.44 10.12 -21.61
N ASP A 130 -3.57 9.76 -20.66
CA ASP A 130 -2.36 8.97 -20.90
C ASP A 130 -2.74 7.52 -21.25
N PRO A 131 -2.38 7.03 -22.46
CA PRO A 131 -2.72 5.67 -22.90
C PRO A 131 -1.86 4.60 -22.22
N GLY A 132 -0.90 4.97 -21.36
CA GLY A 132 -0.09 4.03 -20.60
C GLY A 132 -0.91 3.16 -19.66
N GLY A 133 -0.48 1.90 -19.50
CA GLY A 133 -1.06 1.00 -18.50
C GLY A 133 -0.81 1.47 -17.06
N ALA A 134 -1.63 0.98 -16.15
CA ALA A 134 -1.49 1.20 -14.71
C ALA A 134 -1.63 -0.12 -13.95
N SER A 135 -0.97 -0.23 -12.80
CA SER A 135 -1.11 -1.36 -11.88
C SER A 135 -1.58 -0.87 -10.51
N LEU A 136 -2.64 -1.51 -9.99
CA LEU A 136 -3.22 -1.20 -8.69
C LEU A 136 -3.11 -2.45 -7.82
N VAL A 137 -2.25 -2.41 -6.80
CA VAL A 137 -1.97 -3.53 -5.90
C VAL A 137 -2.51 -3.20 -4.51
N LEU A 138 -3.46 -3.99 -4.03
CA LEU A 138 -4.10 -3.77 -2.74
C LEU A 138 -3.59 -4.83 -1.76
N VAL A 139 -2.80 -4.41 -0.77
CA VAL A 139 -2.27 -5.31 0.25
C VAL A 139 -3.35 -5.52 1.31
N GLY A 140 -3.98 -6.69 1.27
CA GLY A 140 -4.85 -7.18 2.32
C GLY A 140 -4.10 -8.00 3.37
N SER A 141 -4.85 -8.66 4.25
CA SER A 141 -4.29 -9.61 5.22
C SER A 141 -5.13 -10.87 5.29
N VAL A 142 -4.44 -12.02 5.35
CA VAL A 142 -5.04 -13.36 5.50
C VAL A 142 -5.23 -13.72 6.98
N VAL A 143 -5.10 -12.77 7.91
CA VAL A 143 -5.58 -12.98 9.31
C VAL A 143 -7.08 -13.27 9.35
N ALA A 144 -7.85 -12.88 8.31
CA ALA A 144 -9.22 -13.33 8.09
C ALA A 144 -9.37 -14.85 7.84
N LYS A 145 -8.27 -15.58 7.64
CA LYS A 145 -8.21 -16.99 7.20
C LYS A 145 -7.25 -17.85 8.06
N PHE A 146 -7.14 -17.57 9.36
CA PHE A 146 -6.47 -18.39 10.41
C PHE A 146 -4.97 -18.14 10.64
N ALA A 147 -4.62 -17.70 11.86
CA ALA A 147 -3.24 -17.69 12.36
C ALA A 147 -3.00 -18.99 13.16
N GLY A 148 -2.15 -19.90 12.66
CA GLY A 148 -1.79 -21.08 13.46
C GLY A 148 -0.92 -22.17 12.82
N MET A 149 -0.66 -22.14 11.51
CA MET A 149 0.05 -23.24 10.84
C MET A 149 0.97 -22.68 9.76
N VAL A 150 2.27 -22.50 10.06
CA VAL A 150 3.27 -21.85 9.19
C VAL A 150 4.30 -22.92 8.74
N PRO A 151 4.18 -23.51 7.53
CA PRO A 151 4.99 -24.64 7.08
C PRO A 151 6.47 -24.39 6.79
N LEU A 152 6.91 -23.18 6.42
CA LEU A 152 8.32 -22.93 6.06
C LEU A 152 9.21 -22.75 7.30
N GLY A 153 8.64 -22.81 8.51
CA GLY A 153 9.39 -22.76 9.76
C GLY A 153 9.98 -21.39 10.09
N ARG A 154 9.57 -20.33 9.38
CA ARG A 154 9.90 -18.94 9.67
C ARG A 154 8.66 -18.06 9.60
N LEU A 155 8.73 -16.88 10.20
CA LEU A 155 7.72 -15.85 9.94
C LEU A 155 8.00 -15.20 8.58
N GLY A 156 6.94 -14.80 7.88
CA GLY A 156 7.07 -14.01 6.66
C GLY A 156 7.63 -12.62 6.96
N ASP A 157 8.50 -12.13 6.08
CA ASP A 157 9.11 -10.81 6.16
C ASP A 157 8.39 -9.82 5.23
N PRO A 158 8.38 -8.50 5.52
CA PRO A 158 7.83 -7.48 4.62
C PRO A 158 8.35 -7.57 3.18
N GLU A 159 9.58 -8.03 3.00
CA GLU A 159 10.24 -8.24 1.72
C GLU A 159 9.57 -9.33 0.87
N ASP A 160 9.03 -10.39 1.48
CA ASP A 160 8.31 -11.45 0.76
C ASP A 160 7.08 -10.86 0.03
N VAL A 161 6.40 -9.88 0.65
CA VAL A 161 5.29 -9.15 0.03
C VAL A 161 5.79 -8.14 -1.00
N ALA A 162 6.87 -7.42 -0.69
CA ALA A 162 7.44 -6.41 -1.58
C ALA A 162 7.83 -7.00 -2.95
N ASP A 163 8.35 -8.22 -2.97
CA ASP A 163 8.77 -8.90 -4.19
C ASP A 163 7.58 -9.26 -5.10
N VAL A 164 6.46 -9.70 -4.53
CA VAL A 164 5.21 -9.94 -5.27
C VAL A 164 4.60 -8.63 -5.78
N VAL A 165 4.64 -7.57 -4.97
CA VAL A 165 4.18 -6.24 -5.40
C VAL A 165 5.00 -5.73 -6.59
N ALA A 166 6.33 -5.91 -6.57
CA ALA A 166 7.20 -5.56 -7.69
C ALA A 166 6.81 -6.31 -8.97
N PHE A 167 6.60 -7.63 -8.87
CA PHE A 167 6.11 -8.43 -10.01
C PHE A 167 4.78 -7.88 -10.55
N LEU A 168 3.79 -7.64 -9.70
CA LEU A 168 2.47 -7.13 -10.09
C LEU A 168 2.51 -5.68 -10.62
N ALA A 169 3.53 -4.90 -10.26
CA ALA A 169 3.75 -3.55 -10.75
C ALA A 169 4.52 -3.52 -12.08
N SER A 170 5.07 -4.65 -12.53
CA SER A 170 5.91 -4.76 -13.72
C SER A 170 5.12 -5.09 -14.99
N GLY A 171 5.80 -5.06 -16.14
CA GLY A 171 5.21 -5.52 -17.41
C GLY A 171 4.93 -7.03 -17.45
N ASP A 172 5.59 -7.82 -16.59
CA ASP A 172 5.50 -9.28 -16.58
C ASP A 172 4.11 -9.77 -16.14
N SER A 173 3.38 -8.95 -15.39
CA SER A 173 2.01 -9.21 -14.94
C SER A 173 0.95 -8.52 -15.82
N GLY A 174 1.29 -8.09 -17.04
CA GLY A 174 0.41 -7.29 -17.90
C GLY A 174 -0.95 -7.92 -18.27
N TYR A 175 -1.15 -9.21 -17.99
CA TYR A 175 -2.42 -9.93 -18.17
C TYR A 175 -3.02 -10.47 -16.86
N VAL A 176 -2.45 -10.12 -15.71
CA VAL A 176 -2.94 -10.50 -14.38
C VAL A 176 -3.83 -9.38 -13.85
N THR A 177 -5.14 -9.60 -13.80
CA THR A 177 -6.12 -8.62 -13.29
C THR A 177 -7.23 -9.30 -12.50
N GLY A 178 -7.76 -8.64 -11.48
CA GLY A 178 -8.82 -9.16 -10.61
C GLY A 178 -8.43 -10.38 -9.77
N ALA A 179 -7.13 -10.65 -9.62
CA ALA A 179 -6.61 -11.80 -8.88
C ALA A 179 -6.25 -11.43 -7.44
N THR A 180 -6.29 -12.43 -6.55
CA THR A 180 -5.72 -12.37 -5.20
C THR A 180 -4.56 -13.37 -5.15
N LEU A 181 -3.35 -12.87 -4.88
CA LEU A 181 -2.19 -13.72 -4.66
C LEU A 181 -1.98 -13.84 -3.16
N GLU A 182 -2.09 -15.07 -2.65
CA GLU A 182 -1.84 -15.35 -1.25
C GLU A 182 -0.32 -15.42 -1.01
N VAL A 183 0.20 -14.49 -0.21
CA VAL A 183 1.60 -14.52 0.27
C VAL A 183 1.57 -15.04 1.70
N THR A 184 1.27 -16.33 1.81
CA THR A 184 1.02 -17.00 3.09
C THR A 184 1.69 -18.35 3.10
N GLU A 185 1.98 -18.81 4.31
CA GLU A 185 2.45 -20.17 4.50
C GLU A 185 1.28 -21.01 5.01
N PHE A 186 0.36 -21.43 4.14
CA PHE A 186 -0.61 -22.48 4.46
C PHE A 186 -0.28 -23.75 3.67
N PRO A 187 -0.40 -24.95 4.28
CA PRO A 187 -0.39 -26.17 3.48
C PRO A 187 -1.62 -26.17 2.56
N GLU A 188 -1.44 -26.46 1.27
CA GLU A 188 -2.57 -26.84 0.41
C GLU A 188 -3.27 -28.04 1.09
N GLN A 189 -4.58 -27.91 1.32
CA GLN A 189 -5.37 -29.05 1.78
C GLN A 189 -5.39 -30.07 0.64
N ALA A 190 -4.66 -31.17 0.83
CA ALA A 190 -4.78 -32.38 0.03
C ALA A 190 -6.12 -33.08 0.29
#